data_AF-A0A6A6UWY7-F1
#
_entry.id   AF-A0A6A6UWY7-F1
#
_cell.length_a   1.000
_cell.length_b   1.000
_cell.length_c   1.000
_cell.angle_alpha   90.00
_cell.angle_beta   90.00
_cell.angle_gamma   90.00
#
_symmetry.space_group_name_H-M   'P 1'
#
loop_
_entity.id
_entity.type
_entity.pdbx_description
1 polymer ?
#
loop_
_entity_poly.entity_id
_entity_poly.type
_entity_poly.pdbx_seq_one_letter_code
_entity_poly.pdbx_strand_id
1 'polypeptide(L)'
;MKDVRELFFWNDERQKELVVALWYKLDGNDKDEAQCEAQLTALLDVLASFIFHSVGGQPFRSGLIHFVAVLGIDAETKRLRTAKHYSYMLAGMVYCMRVLGVEKLLPSAHRNKQRDEDCKRFLQQRENYLADGSYSPMSEAISLLAYSKHIALVAGNSGNAYWSKDKRIFYLHGRP
;
A
#
# COMPACT_ATOMS: atom_id res chain seq x y z
N MET A 1 16.44 -21.24 -10.98
CA MET A 1 15.78 -19.97 -10.62
C MET A 1 14.32 -20.33 -10.36
N LYS A 2 13.79 -20.10 -9.16
CA LYS A 2 12.38 -20.43 -8.86
C LYS A 2 11.45 -19.48 -9.63
N ASP A 3 10.28 -19.96 -10.00
CA ASP A 3 9.25 -19.16 -10.66
C ASP A 3 8.82 -18.01 -9.74
N VAL A 4 8.58 -16.81 -10.28
CA VAL A 4 8.13 -15.65 -9.50
C VAL A 4 6.83 -15.94 -8.73
N ARG A 5 5.98 -16.82 -9.28
CA ARG A 5 4.74 -17.31 -8.63
C ARG A 5 5.03 -18.15 -7.39
N GLU A 6 6.17 -18.83 -7.33
CA GLU A 6 6.62 -19.61 -6.18
C GLU A 6 7.31 -18.75 -5.11
N LEU A 7 7.66 -17.51 -5.45
CA LEU A 7 8.30 -16.55 -4.56
C LEU A 7 7.31 -15.63 -3.84
N PHE A 8 6.06 -15.59 -4.30
CA PHE A 8 5.02 -14.78 -3.67
C PHE A 8 4.58 -15.41 -2.34
N PHE A 9 4.72 -14.65 -1.25
CA PHE A 9 4.30 -15.09 0.08
C PHE A 9 2.80 -14.86 0.27
N TRP A 10 2.04 -15.95 0.20
CA TRP A 10 0.66 -16.01 0.69
C TRP A 10 0.66 -16.00 2.22
N ASN A 11 -0.12 -15.12 2.83
CA ASN A 11 -0.19 -15.02 4.29
C ASN A 11 -0.98 -16.19 4.90
N ASP A 12 -2.02 -16.64 4.22
CA ASP A 12 -2.85 -17.78 4.62
C ASP A 12 -3.49 -18.47 3.40
N GLU A 13 -4.14 -19.61 3.63
CA GLU A 13 -4.89 -20.34 2.59
C GLU A 13 -6.12 -19.53 2.10
N ARG A 14 -6.69 -18.69 2.96
CA ARG A 14 -7.85 -17.86 2.62
C ARG A 14 -7.54 -16.87 1.50
N GLN A 15 -6.35 -16.28 1.47
CA GLN A 15 -5.94 -15.41 0.36
C GLN A 15 -5.96 -16.15 -0.98
N LYS A 16 -5.53 -17.41 -1.00
CA LYS A 16 -5.56 -18.23 -2.23
C LYS A 16 -7.00 -18.54 -2.62
N GLU A 17 -7.84 -18.93 -1.67
CA GLU A 17 -9.27 -19.20 -1.91
C GLU A 17 -9.98 -17.97 -2.50
N LEU A 18 -9.72 -16.78 -1.96
CA LEU A 18 -10.29 -15.52 -2.45
C LEU A 18 -9.83 -15.20 -3.88
N VAL A 19 -8.55 -15.45 -4.20
CA VAL A 19 -8.02 -15.24 -5.56
C VAL A 19 -8.64 -16.22 -6.55
N VAL A 20 -8.81 -17.49 -6.17
CA VAL A 20 -9.51 -18.48 -6.98
C VAL A 20 -10.98 -18.09 -7.18
N ALA A 21 -11.66 -17.63 -6.14
CA ALA A 21 -13.04 -17.14 -6.24
C ALA A 21 -13.15 -15.94 -7.19
N LEU A 22 -12.23 -14.96 -7.09
CA LEU A 22 -12.15 -13.84 -8.02
C LEU A 22 -11.94 -14.32 -9.46
N TRP A 23 -11.03 -15.27 -9.68
CA TRP A 23 -10.77 -15.82 -11.02
C TRP A 23 -12.04 -16.37 -11.67
N TYR A 24 -12.79 -17.21 -10.95
CA TYR A 24 -14.06 -17.75 -11.46
C TYR A 24 -15.12 -16.67 -11.73
N LYS A 25 -15.12 -15.57 -10.95
CA LYS A 25 -16.05 -14.44 -11.18
C LYS A 25 -15.65 -13.60 -12.39
N LEU A 26 -14.36 -13.54 -12.74
CA LEU A 26 -13.88 -12.83 -13.92
C LEU A 26 -14.12 -13.60 -15.23
N ASP A 27 -14.24 -14.93 -15.18
CA ASP A 27 -14.43 -15.79 -16.35
C ASP A 27 -15.87 -15.75 -16.94
N GLY A 28 -16.79 -15.05 -16.27
CA GLY A 28 -18.16 -14.84 -16.77
C GLY A 28 -18.21 -13.85 -17.93
N ASN A 29 -18.77 -14.26 -19.07
CA ASN A 29 -18.93 -13.41 -20.26
C ASN A 29 -20.12 -12.43 -20.19
N ASP A 30 -21.00 -12.57 -19.19
CA ASP A 30 -22.20 -11.74 -19.05
C ASP A 30 -21.87 -10.42 -18.33
N LYS A 31 -22.28 -9.31 -18.96
CA LYS A 31 -22.09 -7.94 -18.46
C LYS A 31 -23.33 -7.42 -17.76
N ASP A 32 -24.00 -8.25 -16.97
CA ASP A 32 -25.08 -7.76 -16.13
C ASP A 32 -24.53 -7.01 -14.91
N GLU A 33 -25.38 -6.15 -14.33
CA GLU A 33 -25.01 -5.28 -13.21
C GLU A 33 -24.66 -6.10 -11.95
N ALA A 34 -25.38 -7.20 -11.73
CA ALA A 34 -25.17 -8.10 -10.60
C ALA A 34 -23.80 -8.80 -10.65
N GLN A 35 -23.35 -9.22 -11.83
CA GLN A 35 -22.04 -9.82 -12.04
C GLN A 35 -20.92 -8.79 -11.85
N CYS A 36 -21.11 -7.56 -12.34
CA CYS A 36 -20.17 -6.47 -12.08
C CYS A 36 -20.00 -6.22 -10.57
N GLU A 37 -21.11 -6.16 -9.82
CA GLU A 37 -21.07 -6.02 -8.35
C GLU A 37 -20.38 -7.20 -7.68
N ALA A 38 -20.64 -8.43 -8.13
CA ALA A 38 -20.00 -9.63 -7.60
C ALA A 38 -18.48 -9.64 -7.86
N GLN A 39 -18.05 -9.19 -9.05
CA GLN A 39 -16.64 -9.06 -9.40
C GLN A 39 -15.93 -8.00 -8.54
N LEU A 40 -16.55 -6.82 -8.36
CA LEU A 40 -16.02 -5.76 -7.52
C LEU A 40 -15.92 -6.20 -6.06
N THR A 41 -16.92 -6.92 -5.57
CA THR A 41 -16.92 -7.48 -4.21
C THR A 41 -15.79 -8.50 -4.04
N ALA A 42 -15.64 -9.44 -4.98
CA ALA A 42 -14.56 -10.43 -4.94
C ALA A 42 -13.17 -9.78 -5.01
N LEU A 43 -13.03 -8.73 -5.83
CA LEU A 43 -11.78 -7.96 -5.91
C LEU A 43 -11.48 -7.24 -4.59
N LEU A 44 -12.48 -6.58 -4.00
CA LEU A 44 -12.33 -5.91 -2.72
C LEU A 44 -11.96 -6.91 -1.60
N ASP A 45 -12.54 -8.11 -1.61
CA ASP A 45 -12.20 -9.16 -0.65
C ASP A 45 -10.75 -9.62 -0.76
N VAL A 46 -10.26 -9.85 -1.98
CA VAL A 46 -8.85 -10.17 -2.23
C VAL A 46 -7.96 -9.04 -1.72
N LEU A 47 -8.22 -7.79 -2.12
CA LEU A 47 -7.41 -6.64 -1.71
C LEU A 47 -7.42 -6.43 -0.19
N ALA A 48 -8.59 -6.55 0.44
CA ALA A 48 -8.75 -6.46 1.88
C ALA A 48 -7.95 -7.55 2.61
N SER A 49 -7.88 -8.77 2.07
CA SER A 49 -7.11 -9.86 2.67
C SER A 49 -5.60 -9.57 2.75
N PHE A 50 -5.08 -8.71 1.86
CA PHE A 50 -3.69 -8.24 1.90
C PHE A 50 -3.46 -7.08 2.86
N ILE A 51 -4.52 -6.41 3.32
CA ILE A 51 -4.46 -5.26 4.23
C ILE A 51 -4.74 -5.69 5.68
N PHE A 52 -5.77 -6.51 5.88
CA PHE A 52 -6.29 -6.87 7.20
C PHE A 52 -5.68 -8.16 7.72
N HIS A 53 -4.37 -8.14 7.96
CA HIS A 53 -3.67 -9.23 8.62
C HIS A 53 -2.54 -8.70 9.49
N SER A 54 -2.09 -9.50 10.45
CA SER A 54 -0.86 -9.18 11.18
C SER A 54 0.36 -9.65 10.39
N VAL A 55 1.42 -8.85 10.40
CA VAL A 55 2.75 -9.20 9.88
C VAL A 55 3.71 -9.69 10.98
N GLY A 56 3.31 -9.60 12.25
CA GLY A 56 4.13 -9.96 13.40
C GLY A 56 5.53 -9.33 13.33
N GLY A 57 6.56 -10.09 13.71
CA GLY A 57 7.97 -9.68 13.59
C GLY A 57 8.62 -9.99 12.24
N GLN A 58 7.84 -10.36 11.21
CA GLN A 58 8.35 -10.83 9.92
C GLN A 58 7.66 -10.09 8.75
N PRO A 59 7.83 -8.75 8.64
CA PRO A 59 7.09 -7.92 7.68
C PRO A 59 7.24 -8.36 6.22
N PHE A 60 8.41 -8.86 5.83
CA PHE A 60 8.69 -9.33 4.47
C PHE A 60 8.01 -10.66 4.08
N ARG A 61 7.32 -11.33 5.03
CA ARG A 61 6.43 -12.45 4.72
C ARG A 61 5.06 -11.99 4.21
N SER A 62 4.74 -10.70 4.31
CA SER A 62 3.56 -10.14 3.66
C SER A 62 3.85 -9.89 2.18
N GLY A 63 3.05 -10.50 1.30
CA GLY A 63 3.12 -10.22 -0.15
C GLY A 63 2.92 -8.73 -0.48
N LEU A 64 2.09 -8.01 0.29
CA LEU A 64 1.88 -6.58 0.09
C LEU A 64 3.11 -5.75 0.48
N ILE A 65 3.76 -6.07 1.60
CA ILE A 65 5.00 -5.39 2.00
C ILE A 65 6.15 -5.74 1.07
N HIS A 66 6.22 -6.97 0.58
CA HIS A 66 7.16 -7.36 -0.46
C HIS A 66 6.97 -6.53 -1.73
N PHE A 67 5.73 -6.38 -2.20
CA PHE A 67 5.40 -5.53 -3.34
C PHE A 67 5.82 -4.07 -3.12
N VAL A 68 5.51 -3.51 -1.94
CA VAL A 68 5.93 -2.16 -1.55
C VAL A 68 7.46 -2.02 -1.59
N ALA A 69 8.21 -2.99 -1.06
CA ALA A 69 9.66 -2.99 -1.12
C ALA A 69 10.20 -3.00 -2.56
N VAL A 70 9.58 -3.78 -3.45
CA VAL A 70 9.93 -3.83 -4.88
C VAL A 70 9.67 -2.48 -5.56
N LEU A 71 8.62 -1.74 -5.19
CA LEU A 71 8.40 -0.37 -5.70
C LEU A 71 9.55 0.57 -5.37
N GLY A 72 10.32 0.27 -4.31
CA GLY A 72 11.54 0.99 -3.94
C GLY A 72 12.71 0.75 -4.90
N ILE A 73 12.61 -0.19 -5.84
CA ILE A 73 13.63 -0.48 -6.85
C ILE A 73 13.28 0.28 -8.14
N ASP A 74 14.26 0.97 -8.68
CA ASP A 74 14.17 1.60 -9.99
C ASP A 74 14.44 0.58 -11.09
N ALA A 75 13.46 0.35 -11.95
CA ALA A 75 13.49 -0.72 -12.94
C ALA A 75 14.53 -0.49 -14.06
N GLU A 76 14.86 0.77 -14.36
CA GLU A 76 15.82 1.13 -15.41
C GLU A 76 17.25 1.04 -14.88
N THR A 77 17.50 1.67 -13.74
CA THR A 77 18.86 1.76 -13.16
C THR A 77 19.24 0.55 -12.30
N LYS A 78 18.26 -0.31 -11.96
CA LYS A 78 18.42 -1.45 -11.03
C LYS A 78 18.96 -1.05 -9.65
N ARG A 79 18.70 0.18 -9.23
CA ARG A 79 19.12 0.74 -7.94
C ARG A 79 17.93 1.05 -7.05
N LEU A 80 18.18 1.23 -5.76
CA LEU A 80 17.15 1.74 -4.85
C LEU A 80 16.83 3.20 -5.18
N ARG A 81 15.54 3.52 -5.21
CA ARG A 81 15.03 4.88 -5.34
C ARG A 81 15.44 5.70 -4.12
N THR A 82 15.68 6.98 -4.33
CA THR A 82 15.90 7.89 -3.19
C THR A 82 14.62 8.05 -2.39
N ALA A 83 14.73 8.41 -1.10
CA ALA A 83 13.57 8.63 -0.23
C ALA A 83 12.57 9.65 -0.82
N LYS A 84 13.07 10.67 -1.52
CA LYS A 84 12.23 11.66 -2.21
C LYS A 84 11.37 11.03 -3.32
N HIS A 85 11.94 10.12 -4.11
CA HIS A 85 11.22 9.45 -5.20
C HIS A 85 10.40 8.25 -4.74
N TYR A 86 10.71 7.67 -3.59
CA TYR A 86 9.95 6.54 -3.08
C TYR A 86 8.79 6.95 -2.18
N SER A 87 8.94 8.04 -1.42
CA SER A 87 7.94 8.50 -0.45
C SER A 87 6.57 8.83 -1.05
N TYR A 88 6.51 9.37 -2.26
CA TYR A 88 5.22 9.64 -2.92
C TYR A 88 4.50 8.35 -3.33
N MET A 89 5.23 7.34 -3.80
CA MET A 89 4.66 6.04 -4.17
C MET A 89 4.09 5.36 -2.93
N LEU A 90 4.85 5.39 -1.83
CA LEU A 90 4.44 4.85 -0.56
C LEU A 90 3.24 5.58 0.04
N ALA A 91 3.19 6.92 -0.08
CA ALA A 91 2.02 7.71 0.31
C ALA A 91 0.77 7.30 -0.51
N GLY A 92 0.94 7.02 -1.80
CA GLY A 92 -0.12 6.46 -2.65
C GLY A 92 -0.61 5.11 -2.14
N MET A 93 0.31 4.19 -1.80
CA MET A 93 -0.06 2.89 -1.22
C MET A 93 -0.81 3.02 0.11
N VAL A 94 -0.35 3.89 1.01
CA VAL A 94 -1.07 4.20 2.27
C VAL A 94 -2.47 4.74 2.01
N TYR A 95 -2.61 5.64 1.03
CA TYR A 95 -3.92 6.16 0.64
C TYR A 95 -4.84 5.06 0.10
N CYS A 96 -4.37 4.24 -0.85
CA CYS A 96 -5.15 3.15 -1.42
C CYS A 96 -5.60 2.15 -0.34
N MET A 97 -4.71 1.75 0.56
CA MET A 97 -5.07 0.84 1.66
C MET A 97 -6.13 1.44 2.58
N ARG A 98 -6.09 2.75 2.86
CA ARG A 98 -7.11 3.43 3.67
C ARG A 98 -8.47 3.44 2.96
N VAL A 99 -8.49 3.80 1.67
CA VAL A 99 -9.74 3.86 0.89
C VAL A 99 -10.37 2.48 0.79
N LEU A 100 -9.59 1.46 0.42
CA LEU A 100 -10.06 0.07 0.34
C LEU A 100 -10.50 -0.46 1.71
N GLY A 101 -9.75 -0.14 2.76
CA GLY A 101 -10.11 -0.53 4.12
C GLY A 101 -11.42 0.09 4.59
N VAL A 102 -11.64 1.38 4.31
CA VAL A 102 -12.91 2.05 4.61
C VAL A 102 -14.04 1.45 3.79
N GLU A 103 -13.87 1.24 2.49
CA GLU A 103 -14.94 0.65 1.66
C GLU A 103 -15.29 -0.78 2.13
N LYS A 104 -14.30 -1.57 2.57
CA LYS A 104 -14.55 -2.91 3.10
C LYS A 104 -15.32 -2.92 4.42
N LEU A 105 -15.05 -1.94 5.29
CA LEU A 105 -15.58 -1.90 6.66
C LEU A 105 -16.86 -1.05 6.80
N LEU A 106 -16.98 0.00 5.98
CA LEU A 106 -18.10 0.93 5.93
C LEU A 106 -18.46 1.21 4.45
N PRO A 107 -19.07 0.24 3.74
CA PRO A 107 -19.36 0.37 2.33
C PRO A 107 -20.19 1.62 2.02
N SER A 108 -19.75 2.40 1.03
CA SER A 108 -20.41 3.65 0.65
C SER A 108 -21.85 3.42 0.19
N ALA A 109 -22.11 2.30 -0.50
CA ALA A 109 -23.43 1.88 -0.99
C ALA A 109 -24.48 1.66 0.13
N HIS A 110 -24.04 1.52 1.39
CA HIS A 110 -24.93 1.24 2.53
C HIS A 110 -24.90 2.35 3.58
N ARG A 111 -24.36 3.54 3.25
CA ARG A 111 -24.17 4.64 4.21
C ARG A 111 -25.46 5.09 4.91
N ASN A 112 -26.60 5.05 4.22
CA ASN A 112 -27.90 5.38 4.81
C ASN A 112 -28.46 4.31 5.77
N LYS A 113 -27.91 3.09 5.74
CA LYS A 113 -28.33 1.97 6.59
C LYS A 113 -27.36 1.73 7.76
N GLN A 114 -26.20 2.38 7.76
CA GLN A 114 -25.17 2.25 8.79
C GLN A 114 -25.64 2.82 10.12
N ARG A 115 -25.27 2.14 11.22
CA ARG A 115 -25.60 2.50 12.59
C ARG A 115 -24.34 2.72 13.44
N ASP A 116 -24.52 3.19 14.66
CA ASP A 116 -23.43 3.40 15.62
C ASP A 116 -22.58 2.14 15.86
N GLU A 117 -23.19 0.96 15.77
CA GLU A 117 -22.48 -0.33 15.90
C GLU A 117 -21.49 -0.56 14.75
N ASP A 118 -21.84 -0.18 13.51
CA ASP A 118 -20.95 -0.26 12.36
C ASP A 118 -19.76 0.69 12.53
N CYS A 119 -20.01 1.91 13.02
CA CYS A 119 -18.97 2.87 13.35
C CYS A 119 -18.02 2.35 14.43
N LYS A 120 -18.54 1.72 15.49
CA LYS A 120 -17.72 1.10 16.55
C LYS A 120 -16.85 -0.03 16.00
N ARG A 121 -17.44 -0.92 15.18
CA ARG A 121 -16.71 -2.00 14.51
C ARG A 121 -15.61 -1.46 13.60
N PHE A 122 -15.89 -0.41 12.83
CA PHE A 122 -14.90 0.26 12.00
C PHE A 122 -13.73 0.81 12.82
N LEU A 123 -14.00 1.52 13.92
CA LEU A 123 -12.95 2.09 14.77
C LEU A 123 -12.05 0.99 15.35
N GLN A 124 -12.64 -0.11 15.80
CA GLN A 124 -11.90 -1.27 16.30
C GLN A 124 -11.00 -1.89 15.21
N GLN A 125 -11.55 -2.12 14.01
CA GLN A 125 -10.77 -2.68 12.90
C GLN A 125 -9.68 -1.72 12.42
N ARG A 126 -9.96 -0.42 12.44
CA ARG A 126 -8.99 0.63 12.12
C ARG A 126 -7.83 0.64 13.12
N GLU A 127 -8.11 0.51 14.41
CA GLU A 127 -7.08 0.40 15.44
C GLU A 127 -6.23 -0.86 15.25
N ASN A 128 -6.88 -2.00 14.98
CA ASN A 128 -6.20 -3.29 14.84
C ASN A 128 -5.35 -3.44 13.57
N TYR A 129 -5.65 -2.71 12.48
CA TYR A 129 -5.02 -2.97 11.19
C TYR A 129 -4.69 -1.75 10.34
N LEU A 130 -5.26 -0.57 10.62
CA LEU A 130 -5.08 0.62 9.78
C LEU A 130 -4.35 1.77 10.49
N ALA A 131 -3.98 1.57 11.75
CA ALA A 131 -3.23 2.51 12.57
C ALA A 131 -1.74 2.15 12.62
N ASP A 132 -0.91 3.12 12.99
CA ASP A 132 0.49 2.88 13.33
C ASP A 132 0.61 2.03 14.60
N GLY A 133 1.65 1.21 14.69
CA GLY A 133 1.87 0.28 15.80
C GLY A 133 0.97 -0.98 15.80
N SER A 134 0.16 -1.19 14.77
CA SER A 134 -0.79 -2.31 14.72
C SER A 134 -0.20 -3.65 14.22
N TYR A 135 1.11 -3.70 13.96
CA TYR A 135 1.78 -4.88 13.35
C TYR A 135 1.05 -5.39 12.11
N SER A 136 0.57 -4.48 11.26
CA SER A 136 -0.14 -4.75 10.01
C SER A 136 0.64 -4.19 8.82
N PRO A 137 0.29 -4.59 7.58
CA PRO A 137 0.89 -3.98 6.40
C PRO A 137 0.72 -2.46 6.34
N MET A 138 -0.40 -1.92 6.82
CA MET A 138 -0.59 -0.48 6.94
C MET A 138 0.42 0.14 7.92
N SER A 139 0.61 -0.47 9.09
CA SER A 139 1.56 0.02 10.10
C SER A 139 2.97 0.10 9.54
N GLU A 140 3.42 -0.96 8.86
CA GLU A 140 4.74 -1.00 8.21
C GLU A 140 4.88 0.08 7.14
N ALA A 141 3.85 0.27 6.30
CA ALA A 141 3.86 1.30 5.28
C ALA A 141 3.88 2.73 5.88
N ILE A 142 3.16 2.97 6.98
CA ILE A 142 3.19 4.25 7.71
C ILE A 142 4.58 4.48 8.31
N SER A 143 5.16 3.49 8.97
CA SER A 143 6.50 3.55 9.55
C SER A 143 7.56 3.85 8.48
N LEU A 144 7.50 3.16 7.34
CA LEU A 144 8.40 3.37 6.22
C LEU A 144 8.21 4.76 5.56
N LEU A 145 6.98 5.28 5.54
CA LEU A 145 6.69 6.63 5.03
C LEU A 145 7.23 7.70 5.96
N ALA A 146 7.07 7.53 7.27
CA ALA A 146 7.63 8.42 8.28
C ALA A 146 9.17 8.44 8.19
N TYR A 147 9.79 7.26 8.08
CA TYR A 147 11.24 7.13 7.89
C TYR A 147 11.70 7.82 6.60
N SER A 148 11.03 7.57 5.48
CA SER A 148 11.37 8.19 4.19
C SER A 148 11.26 9.72 4.24
N LYS A 149 10.24 10.26 4.92
CA LYS A 149 10.09 11.70 5.15
C LYS A 149 11.24 12.24 5.99
N HIS A 150 11.62 11.54 7.07
CA HIS A 150 12.77 11.94 7.88
C HIS A 150 14.06 12.00 7.06
N ILE A 151 14.37 10.96 6.29
CA ILE A 151 15.54 10.94 5.40
C ILE A 151 15.48 12.06 4.36
N ALA A 152 14.33 12.31 3.75
CA ALA A 152 14.17 13.40 2.77
C ALA A 152 14.38 14.78 3.41
N LEU A 153 13.92 14.99 4.65
CA LEU A 153 14.13 16.23 5.40
C LEU A 153 15.61 16.41 5.80
N VAL A 154 16.26 15.37 6.30
CA VAL A 154 17.69 15.39 6.69
C VAL A 154 18.59 15.60 5.48
N ALA A 155 18.27 14.96 4.34
CA ALA A 155 18.99 15.20 3.10
C ALA A 155 18.85 16.66 2.62
N GLY A 156 17.84 17.39 3.11
CA GLY A 156 17.56 18.78 2.79
C GLY A 156 17.39 19.01 1.29
N ASN A 157 17.62 20.25 0.85
CA ASN A 157 17.78 20.56 -0.57
C ASN A 157 19.25 20.44 -1.01
N SER A 158 20.07 19.72 -0.25
CA SER A 158 21.55 19.77 -0.26
C SER A 158 22.21 19.21 -1.52
N GLY A 159 21.44 18.80 -2.53
CA GLY A 159 21.91 18.50 -3.88
C GLY A 159 21.26 19.35 -4.98
N ASN A 160 20.25 20.16 -4.64
CA ASN A 160 19.52 20.99 -5.59
C ASN A 160 19.78 22.47 -5.43
N ALA A 161 20.27 22.96 -4.30
CA ALA A 161 20.53 24.38 -4.11
C ALA A 161 21.84 24.55 -3.34
N TYR A 162 22.89 25.01 -4.00
CA TYR A 162 24.17 25.29 -3.35
C TYR A 162 24.88 26.48 -3.97
N TRP A 163 25.64 27.21 -3.17
CA TRP A 163 26.51 28.26 -3.67
C TRP A 163 27.86 27.66 -4.10
N SER A 164 28.46 28.18 -5.17
CA SER A 164 29.88 27.95 -5.46
C SER A 164 30.73 28.30 -4.22
N LYS A 165 31.93 27.72 -4.12
CA LYS A 165 32.86 27.99 -2.99
C LYS A 165 33.16 29.49 -2.81
N ASP A 166 33.17 30.25 -3.91
CA ASP A 166 33.39 31.70 -3.92
C ASP A 166 32.10 32.53 -3.67
N LYS A 167 30.96 31.87 -3.47
CA LYS A 167 29.63 32.47 -3.24
C LYS A 167 29.13 33.39 -4.36
N ARG A 168 29.60 33.19 -5.60
CA ARG A 168 29.18 34.01 -6.75
C ARG A 168 28.03 33.43 -7.54
N ILE A 169 27.91 32.11 -7.59
CA ILE A 169 26.93 31.40 -8.40
C ILE A 169 26.07 30.54 -7.49
N PHE A 170 24.76 30.69 -7.60
CA PHE A 170 23.78 29.87 -6.92
C PHE A 170 23.30 28.78 -7.88
N TYR A 171 23.63 27.53 -7.59
CA TYR A 171 23.25 26.40 -8.43
C TYR A 171 21.89 25.86 -8.00
N LEU A 172 20.92 25.86 -8.90
CA LEU A 172 19.64 25.17 -8.73
C LEU A 172 19.59 23.92 -9.62
N HIS A 173 19.43 22.73 -9.05
CA HIS A 173 19.50 21.43 -9.73
C HIS A 173 20.80 21.21 -10.53
N GLY A 174 21.92 21.71 -10.02
CA GLY A 174 23.22 21.64 -10.70
C GLY A 174 23.35 22.57 -11.91
N ARG A 175 22.37 23.45 -12.15
CA ARG A 175 22.46 24.51 -13.16
C ARG A 175 22.75 25.85 -12.48
N PRO A 176 23.70 26.65 -13.01
CA PRO A 176 24.04 27.97 -12.48
C PRO A 176 22.93 29.00 -12.73
#